data_AF-A0A4T0WAN9-F1
#
_entry.id   AF-A0A4T0WAN9-F1
#
_cell.length_a   1.000
_cell.length_b   1.000
_cell.length_c   1.000
_cell.angle_alpha   90.00
_cell.angle_beta   90.00
_cell.angle_gamma   90.00
#
_symmetry.space_group_name_H-M   'P 1'
#
loop_
_entity.id
_entity.type
_entity.pdbx_description
1 polymer ?
#
loop_
_entity_poly.entity_id
_entity_poly.type
_entity_poly.pdbx_seq_one_letter_code
_entity_poly.pdbx_strand_id
1 'polypeptide(L)'
;MDWGAVNLPAALEDVRVTRLPPSSFYIADFISEEEERILLQKIADAPKPRWKQLTHRRLQTWPSDLVMNKLIDAPLPQWLQEPVVSRILSLPFAVSPDSSNLFADSPHKRPNHVLINEYPPGVGIMPHKTGPPIIQSCALSAWEQVYA
;
A
#
# COMPACT_ATOMS: atom_id res chain seq x y z
N MET A 1 7.80 26.89 7.37
CA MET A 1 8.14 25.53 7.82
C MET A 1 7.20 24.60 7.09
N ASP A 2 7.76 23.73 6.28
CA ASP A 2 7.03 22.89 5.32
C ASP A 2 6.54 21.63 6.05
N TRP A 3 5.37 21.72 6.68
CA TRP A 3 4.78 20.66 7.52
C TRP A 3 3.87 19.71 6.72
N GLY A 4 4.09 19.53 5.42
CA GLY A 4 3.15 18.74 4.60
C GLY A 4 3.65 18.23 3.26
N ALA A 5 4.94 18.34 2.96
CA ALA A 5 5.49 17.85 1.70
C ALA A 5 5.77 16.33 1.76
N VAL A 6 5.33 15.62 0.73
CA VAL A 6 5.70 14.21 0.51
C VAL A 6 7.18 14.12 0.14
N ASN A 7 7.87 13.09 0.65
CA ASN A 7 9.29 12.89 0.35
C ASN A 7 9.47 11.76 -0.66
N LEU A 8 9.52 12.12 -1.94
CA LEU A 8 9.68 11.14 -3.02
C LEU A 8 11.12 11.11 -3.54
N PRO A 9 11.73 9.91 -3.64
CA PRO A 9 13.05 9.79 -4.23
C PRO A 9 13.01 10.03 -5.74
N ALA A 10 14.17 10.33 -6.34
CA ALA A 10 14.27 10.42 -7.79
C ALA A 10 14.05 9.05 -8.46
N ALA A 11 14.52 7.98 -7.81
CA ALA A 11 14.26 6.60 -8.20
C ALA A 11 14.22 5.65 -7.00
N LEU A 12 13.61 4.47 -7.16
CA LEU A 12 13.56 3.46 -6.08
C LEU A 12 14.95 2.99 -5.63
N GLU A 13 15.93 2.93 -6.53
CA GLU A 13 17.29 2.56 -6.17
C GLU A 13 17.93 3.47 -5.09
N ASP A 14 17.54 4.74 -5.04
CA ASP A 14 18.05 5.72 -4.07
C ASP A 14 17.66 5.38 -2.62
N VAL A 15 16.61 4.59 -2.46
CA VAL A 15 16.01 4.22 -1.17
C VAL A 15 16.09 2.72 -0.90
N ARG A 16 17.03 2.03 -1.55
CA ARG A 16 17.28 0.61 -1.34
C ARG A 16 17.83 0.33 0.06
N VAL A 17 17.25 -0.65 0.74
CA VAL A 17 17.71 -1.07 2.06
C VAL A 17 18.82 -2.11 1.92
N THR A 18 20.07 -1.71 2.10
CA THR A 18 21.27 -2.53 1.83
C THR A 18 21.43 -3.78 2.71
N ARG A 19 20.74 -3.84 3.85
CA ARG A 19 20.76 -4.99 4.78
C ARG A 19 19.64 -6.00 4.53
N LEU A 20 18.77 -5.75 3.55
CA LEU A 20 17.66 -6.62 3.14
C LEU A 20 17.90 -7.15 1.72
N PRO A 21 17.10 -8.12 1.22
CA PRO A 21 17.21 -8.56 -0.17
C PRO A 21 17.18 -7.38 -1.15
N PRO A 22 17.91 -7.45 -2.29
CA PRO A 22 18.06 -6.31 -3.22
C PRO A 22 16.77 -5.71 -3.77
N SER A 23 15.65 -6.42 -3.66
CA SER A 23 14.30 -5.98 -4.01
C SER A 23 13.56 -5.23 -2.89
N SER A 24 14.27 -4.79 -1.85
CA SER A 24 13.69 -4.10 -0.67
C SER A 24 14.00 -2.61 -0.70
N PHE A 25 12.95 -1.79 -0.68
CA PHE A 25 13.00 -0.33 -0.75
C PHE A 25 12.15 0.28 0.36
N TYR A 26 12.56 1.44 0.89
CA TYR A 26 11.83 2.12 1.96
C TYR A 26 11.74 3.62 1.72
N ILE A 27 10.53 4.13 1.53
CA ILE A 27 10.24 5.56 1.36
C ILE A 27 9.56 6.05 2.65
N ALA A 28 10.25 6.93 3.39
CA ALA A 28 9.65 7.65 4.51
C ALA A 28 8.72 8.76 3.98
N ASP A 29 7.68 9.10 4.75
CA ASP A 29 6.79 10.24 4.47
C ASP A 29 6.21 10.22 3.04
N PHE A 30 5.82 9.01 2.59
CA PHE A 30 5.28 8.77 1.23
C PHE A 30 3.93 9.45 1.00
N ILE A 31 3.17 9.67 2.07
CA ILE A 31 1.93 10.45 2.10
C ILE A 31 2.11 11.63 3.07
N SER A 32 1.45 12.75 2.78
CA SER A 32 1.41 13.87 3.72
C SER A 32 0.44 13.60 4.87
N GLU A 33 0.53 14.38 5.95
CA GLU A 33 -0.42 14.30 7.08
C GLU A 33 -1.88 14.54 6.64
N GLU A 34 -2.08 15.42 5.67
CA GLU A 34 -3.40 15.68 5.09
C GLU A 34 -3.95 14.46 4.34
N GLU A 35 -3.10 13.86 3.49
CA GLU A 35 -3.46 12.66 2.73
C GLU A 35 -3.72 11.49 3.68
N GLU A 36 -2.91 11.32 4.73
CA GLU A 36 -3.13 10.33 5.78
C GLU A 36 -4.49 10.51 6.44
N ARG A 37 -4.84 11.74 6.87
CA ARG A 37 -6.14 12.01 7.49
C ARG A 37 -7.31 11.68 6.56
N ILE A 38 -7.21 12.05 5.28
CA ILE A 38 -8.23 11.73 4.28
C ILE A 38 -8.35 10.22 4.08
N LEU A 39 -7.24 9.50 3.96
CA LEU A 39 -7.23 8.04 3.80
C LEU A 39 -7.83 7.34 5.03
N LEU A 40 -7.44 7.74 6.23
CA LEU A 40 -7.99 7.19 7.48
C LEU A 40 -9.50 7.42 7.58
N GLN A 41 -9.99 8.61 7.22
CA GLN A 41 -11.43 8.89 7.18
C GLN A 41 -12.15 7.97 6.18
N LYS A 42 -11.61 7.78 4.96
CA LYS A 42 -12.20 6.88 3.96
C LYS A 42 -12.23 5.41 4.42
N ILE A 43 -11.20 4.98 5.16
CA ILE A 43 -11.12 3.65 5.75
C ILE A 43 -12.19 3.48 6.84
N ALA A 44 -12.36 4.48 7.71
CA ALA A 44 -13.35 4.48 8.78
C ALA A 44 -14.79 4.52 8.24
N ASP A 45 -15.04 5.29 7.17
CA ASP A 45 -16.34 5.42 6.52
C ASP A 45 -16.75 4.19 5.70
N ALA A 46 -15.85 3.21 5.52
CA ALA A 46 -16.15 1.99 4.79
C ALA A 46 -17.35 1.26 5.44
N PRO A 47 -18.32 0.75 4.66
CA PRO A 47 -19.47 0.05 5.21
C PRO A 47 -19.04 -1.10 6.14
N LYS A 48 -19.71 -1.28 7.28
CA LYS A 48 -19.39 -2.34 8.26
C LYS A 48 -19.18 -3.72 7.64
N PRO A 49 -19.98 -4.18 6.65
CA PRO A 49 -19.77 -5.49 6.01
C PRO A 49 -18.45 -5.63 5.24
N ARG A 50 -17.76 -4.53 4.92
CA ARG A 50 -16.43 -4.54 4.30
C ARG A 50 -15.35 -5.04 5.27
N TRP A 51 -15.58 -4.90 6.57
CA TRP A 51 -14.66 -5.37 7.59
C TRP A 51 -14.86 -6.85 7.87
N LYS A 52 -13.85 -7.64 7.56
CA LYS A 52 -13.73 -9.01 8.03
C LYS A 52 -12.97 -9.04 9.35
N GLN A 53 -13.62 -9.51 10.40
CA GLN A 53 -12.96 -9.74 11.68
C GLN A 53 -12.05 -10.98 11.57
N LEU A 54 -10.78 -10.81 11.92
CA LEU A 54 -9.79 -11.88 12.03
C LEU A 54 -9.36 -12.02 13.50
N THR A 55 -8.50 -12.99 13.78
CA THR A 55 -7.92 -13.17 15.11
C THR A 55 -7.09 -11.93 15.49
N HIS A 56 -7.60 -11.17 16.46
CA HIS A 56 -7.02 -9.93 17.01
C HIS A 56 -6.88 -8.72 16.07
N ARG A 57 -7.36 -8.81 14.82
CA ARG A 57 -7.27 -7.70 13.84
C ARG A 57 -8.50 -7.70 12.93
N ARG A 58 -8.64 -6.65 12.12
CA ARG A 58 -9.65 -6.62 11.06
C ARG A 58 -9.04 -6.29 9.70
N LEU A 59 -9.70 -6.76 8.64
CA LEU A 59 -9.25 -6.66 7.25
C LEU A 59 -10.35 -6.09 6.36
N GLN A 60 -10.00 -5.17 5.46
CA GLN A 60 -10.78 -4.87 4.26
C GLN A 60 -10.07 -5.43 3.03
N THR A 61 -10.84 -5.85 2.03
CA THR A 61 -10.33 -6.26 0.72
C THR A 61 -11.01 -5.45 -0.38
N TRP A 62 -10.19 -4.86 -1.25
CA TRP A 62 -10.63 -4.02 -2.36
C TRP A 62 -10.05 -4.51 -3.70
N PRO A 63 -10.82 -4.43 -4.80
CA PRO A 63 -12.24 -4.05 -4.86
C PRO A 63 -13.21 -5.10 -4.29
N SER A 64 -12.81 -6.37 -4.24
CA SER A 64 -13.64 -7.50 -3.82
C SER A 64 -12.82 -8.61 -3.17
N ASP A 65 -13.50 -9.47 -2.40
CA ASP A 65 -12.93 -10.70 -1.86
C ASP A 65 -12.53 -11.69 -2.96
N LEU A 66 -11.68 -12.65 -2.60
CA LEU A 66 -11.39 -13.79 -3.47
C LEU A 66 -12.65 -14.61 -3.73
N VAL A 67 -12.96 -14.83 -5.01
CA VAL A 67 -14.02 -15.75 -5.44
C VAL A 67 -13.35 -17.00 -5.99
N MET A 68 -13.62 -18.16 -5.38
CA MET A 68 -12.97 -19.43 -5.72
C MET A 68 -11.43 -19.34 -5.72
N ASN A 69 -10.84 -18.65 -4.73
CA ASN A 69 -9.41 -18.37 -4.63
C ASN A 69 -8.81 -17.57 -5.80
N LYS A 70 -9.65 -16.83 -6.55
CA LYS A 70 -9.22 -15.96 -7.63
C LYS A 70 -9.62 -14.52 -7.35
N LEU A 71 -8.76 -13.62 -7.82
CA LEU A 71 -9.01 -12.20 -7.87
C LEU A 71 -9.97 -11.92 -9.03
N ILE A 72 -11.03 -11.16 -8.77
CA ILE A 72 -11.94 -10.68 -9.80
C ILE A 72 -11.48 -9.29 -10.21
N ASP A 73 -11.29 -9.11 -11.52
CA ASP A 73 -10.95 -7.82 -12.08
C ASP A 73 -12.12 -6.83 -11.89
N ALA A 74 -11.83 -5.77 -11.17
CA ALA A 74 -12.74 -4.67 -10.91
C ALA A 74 -11.93 -3.41 -10.57
N PRO A 75 -12.48 -2.20 -10.82
CA PRO A 75 -11.76 -0.97 -10.55
C PRO A 75 -11.60 -0.75 -9.04
N LEU A 76 -10.40 -0.33 -8.63
CA LEU A 76 -10.19 0.19 -7.27
C LEU A 76 -10.97 1.50 -7.08
N PRO A 77 -11.51 1.77 -5.88
CA PRO A 77 -12.06 3.08 -5.54
C PRO A 77 -11.07 4.22 -5.81
N GLN A 78 -11.57 5.38 -6.25
CA GLN A 78 -10.71 6.51 -6.61
C GLN A 78 -9.76 6.94 -5.48
N TRP A 79 -10.20 6.88 -4.23
CA TRP A 79 -9.40 7.25 -3.05
C TRP A 79 -8.24 6.28 -2.75
N LEU A 80 -8.26 5.07 -3.32
CA LEU A 80 -7.13 4.16 -3.30
C LEU A 80 -6.23 4.33 -4.52
N GLN A 81 -6.78 4.83 -5.64
CA GLN A 81 -6.00 5.12 -6.83
C GLN A 81 -5.16 6.39 -6.64
N GLU A 82 -5.77 7.45 -6.12
CA GLU A 82 -5.15 8.75 -5.89
C GLU A 82 -5.06 9.07 -4.40
N PRO A 83 -3.88 9.48 -3.89
CA PRO A 83 -2.62 9.64 -4.62
C PRO A 83 -1.76 8.36 -4.67
N VAL A 84 -2.13 7.29 -3.96
CA VAL A 84 -1.21 6.20 -3.63
C VAL A 84 -0.76 5.40 -4.86
N VAL A 85 -1.69 4.88 -5.65
CA VAL A 85 -1.34 4.04 -6.81
C VAL A 85 -0.67 4.86 -7.91
N SER A 86 -1.20 6.05 -8.21
CA SER A 86 -0.61 6.94 -9.22
C SER A 86 0.83 7.33 -8.88
N ARG A 87 1.09 7.65 -7.61
CA ARG A 87 2.44 7.99 -7.12
C ARG A 87 3.39 6.80 -7.12
N ILE A 88 2.93 5.60 -6.76
CA ILE A 88 3.74 4.38 -6.92
C ILE A 88 4.13 4.17 -8.38
N LEU A 89 3.21 4.41 -9.31
CA LEU A 89 3.44 4.25 -10.75
C LEU A 89 4.31 5.36 -11.36
N SER A 90 4.40 6.52 -10.72
CA SER A 90 5.27 7.62 -11.17
C SER A 90 6.72 7.45 -10.75
N LEU A 91 7.03 6.55 -9.82
CA LEU A 91 8.39 6.30 -9.36
C LEU A 91 9.13 5.36 -10.33
N PRO A 92 10.19 5.82 -11.00
CA PRO A 92 11.04 4.93 -11.80
C PRO A 92 11.87 4.04 -10.88
N PHE A 93 12.25 2.87 -11.39
CA PHE A 93 13.17 1.98 -10.69
C PHE A 93 14.54 2.63 -10.50
N ALA A 94 15.16 3.14 -11.57
CA ALA A 94 16.46 3.79 -11.61
C ALA A 94 16.40 5.16 -12.30
N VAL A 95 17.40 6.03 -12.05
CA VAL A 95 17.53 7.32 -12.76
C VAL A 95 18.08 7.09 -14.16
N SER A 96 17.22 6.65 -15.08
CA SER A 96 17.54 6.39 -16.48
C SER A 96 16.31 6.70 -17.37
N PRO A 97 16.49 7.25 -18.58
CA PRO A 97 15.39 7.50 -19.52
C PRO A 97 14.59 6.24 -19.87
N ASP A 98 15.24 5.07 -19.84
CA ASP A 98 14.62 3.79 -20.18
C ASP A 98 14.07 3.06 -18.95
N SER A 99 14.16 3.66 -17.75
CA SER A 99 13.67 3.03 -16.53
C SER A 99 12.15 3.07 -16.46
N SER A 100 11.55 1.93 -16.20
CA SER A 100 10.13 1.78 -15.92
C SER A 100 9.85 1.81 -14.42
N ASN A 101 8.56 1.88 -14.03
CA ASN A 101 8.16 1.74 -12.64
C ASN A 101 8.16 0.26 -12.20
N LEU A 102 8.06 0.06 -10.89
CA LEU A 102 8.09 -1.25 -10.24
C LEU A 102 7.15 -2.27 -10.90
N PHE A 103 5.94 -1.87 -11.30
CA PHE A 103 4.90 -2.77 -11.79
C PHE A 103 4.95 -3.06 -13.29
N ALA A 104 5.89 -2.49 -14.05
CA ALA A 104 5.89 -2.55 -15.51
C ALA A 104 5.87 -3.98 -16.09
N ASP A 105 6.52 -4.92 -15.41
CA ASP A 105 6.59 -6.33 -15.79
C ASP A 105 5.45 -7.19 -15.22
N SER A 106 4.61 -6.61 -14.34
CA SER A 106 3.44 -7.32 -13.82
C SER A 106 2.35 -7.45 -14.90
N PRO A 107 1.54 -8.53 -14.91
CA PRO A 107 0.51 -8.73 -15.95
C PRO A 107 -0.46 -7.55 -16.10
N HIS A 108 -0.79 -6.87 -15.01
CA HIS A 108 -1.72 -5.74 -15.01
C HIS A 108 -1.01 -4.38 -15.10
N LYS A 109 0.32 -4.34 -15.01
CA LYS A 109 1.15 -3.12 -15.06
C LYS A 109 0.86 -2.09 -13.96
N ARG A 110 0.10 -2.48 -12.92
CA ARG A 110 -0.29 -1.64 -11.78
C ARG A 110 -0.80 -2.45 -10.60
N PRO A 111 -0.79 -1.87 -9.39
CA PRO A 111 -1.63 -2.34 -8.30
C PRO A 111 -3.11 -2.42 -8.73
N ASN A 112 -3.73 -3.56 -8.47
CA ASN A 112 -5.14 -3.83 -8.80
C ASN A 112 -5.94 -4.36 -7.60
N HIS A 113 -5.27 -4.73 -6.50
CA HIS A 113 -5.89 -5.20 -5.27
C HIS A 113 -5.23 -4.58 -4.05
N VAL A 114 -6.06 -4.21 -3.07
CA VAL A 114 -5.61 -3.59 -1.83
C VAL A 114 -6.18 -4.34 -0.63
N LEU A 115 -5.31 -4.65 0.33
CA LEU A 115 -5.66 -5.16 1.63
C LEU A 115 -5.41 -4.07 2.66
N ILE A 116 -6.43 -3.74 3.45
CA ILE A 116 -6.31 -2.77 4.55
C ILE A 116 -6.41 -3.54 5.84
N ASN A 117 -5.30 -3.63 6.57
CA ASN A 117 -5.26 -4.32 7.86
C ASN A 117 -5.24 -3.28 8.96
N GLU A 118 -6.08 -3.47 9.98
CA GLU A 118 -6.05 -2.66 11.19
C GLU A 118 -5.72 -3.54 12.39
N TYR A 119 -4.73 -3.09 13.16
CA TYR A 119 -4.22 -3.77 14.34
C TYR A 119 -4.48 -2.92 15.59
N PRO A 120 -5.08 -3.50 16.65
CA PRO A 120 -5.11 -2.86 17.96
C PRO A 120 -3.71 -2.67 18.55
N PRO A 121 -3.54 -1.77 19.54
CA PRO A 121 -2.28 -1.60 20.25
C PRO A 121 -1.74 -2.93 20.80
N GLY A 122 -0.44 -3.17 20.59
CA GLY A 122 0.23 -4.40 21.03
C GLY A 122 -0.04 -5.64 20.16
N VAL A 123 -0.87 -5.54 19.10
CA VAL A 123 -1.11 -6.63 18.16
C VAL A 123 -0.22 -6.46 16.94
N GLY A 124 0.59 -7.47 16.64
CA GLY A 124 1.42 -7.54 15.44
C GLY A 124 0.91 -8.55 14.42
N ILE A 125 1.68 -8.74 13.35
CA ILE A 125 1.51 -9.84 12.41
C ILE A 125 2.63 -10.87 12.59
N MET A 126 2.27 -12.15 12.62
CA MET A 126 3.24 -13.23 12.70
C MET A 126 4.07 -13.29 11.41
N PRO A 127 5.34 -13.73 11.46
CA PRO A 127 6.14 -13.99 10.27
C PRO A 127 5.42 -14.95 9.32
N HIS A 128 5.24 -14.55 8.07
CA HIS A 128 4.58 -15.34 7.03
C HIS A 128 5.07 -14.91 5.65
N LYS A 129 4.77 -15.71 4.63
CA LYS A 129 4.96 -15.33 3.23
C LYS A 129 3.65 -14.83 2.65
N THR A 130 3.72 -13.88 1.74
CA THR A 130 2.58 -13.46 0.94
C THR A 130 2.03 -14.65 0.15
N GLY A 131 0.76 -14.96 0.33
CA GLY A 131 0.11 -16.08 -0.34
C GLY A 131 -0.17 -15.81 -1.83
N PRO A 132 -0.34 -16.85 -2.66
CA PRO A 132 -0.85 -16.68 -4.01
C PRO A 132 -2.25 -16.03 -4.00
N PRO A 133 -2.63 -15.26 -5.03
CA PRO A 133 -1.95 -15.09 -6.33
C PRO A 133 -1.10 -13.80 -6.44
N ILE A 134 -0.47 -13.33 -5.36
CA ILE A 134 0.26 -12.06 -5.37
C ILE A 134 1.61 -12.20 -6.10
N ILE A 135 1.77 -11.46 -7.20
CA ILE A 135 2.97 -11.46 -8.05
C ILE A 135 3.94 -10.34 -7.65
N GLN A 136 3.41 -9.19 -7.25
CA GLN A 136 4.18 -8.01 -6.84
C GLN A 136 3.40 -7.22 -5.79
N SER A 137 4.10 -6.70 -4.78
CA SER A 137 3.47 -6.05 -3.64
C SER A 137 4.28 -4.87 -3.12
N CYS A 138 3.56 -3.89 -2.60
CA CYS A 138 4.08 -2.80 -1.77
C CYS A 138 3.19 -2.68 -0.53
N ALA A 139 3.72 -2.14 0.56
CA ALA A 139 2.96 -1.86 1.77
C ALA A 139 3.10 -0.37 2.11
N LEU A 140 1.96 0.25 2.44
CA LEU A 140 1.90 1.58 3.01
C LEU A 140 1.44 1.43 4.47
N SER A 141 2.20 1.98 5.41
CA SER A 141 1.85 2.00 6.82
C SER A 141 1.51 3.43 7.24
N ALA A 142 0.37 3.59 7.91
CA ALA A 142 -0.10 4.82 8.53
C ALA A 142 -0.37 4.54 10.00
N TRP A 143 -0.19 5.52 10.87
CA TRP A 143 -0.32 5.34 12.33
C TRP A 143 -1.19 6.45 12.89
N GLU A 144 -2.35 6.10 13.43
CA GLU A 144 -3.11 7.03 14.25
C GLU A 144 -2.54 7.01 15.68
N GLN A 145 -1.99 8.13 16.14
CA GLN A 145 -1.68 8.32 17.56
C GLN A 145 -3.00 8.45 18.32
N VAL A 146 -3.55 7.32 18.76
CA VAL A 146 -4.63 7.35 19.75
C VAL A 146 -3.97 7.74 21.08
N TYR A 147 -4.01 9.04 21.41
CA TYR A 147 -3.68 9.50 22.75
C TYR A 147 -4.69 8.89 23.71
N ALA A 148 -4.18 8.06 24.64
CA ALA A 148 -4.94 7.50 25.75
C ALA A 148 -5.11 8.53 26.87
#